data_AF-A0A317EYD9-F1
#
_entry.id   AF-A0A317EYD9-F1
#
_cell.length_a   1.000
_cell.length_b   1.000
_cell.length_c   1.000
_cell.angle_alpha   90.00
_cell.angle_beta   90.00
_cell.angle_gamma   90.00
#
_symmetry.space_group_name_H-M   'P 1'
#
loop_
_entity.id
_entity.type
_entity.pdbx_description
1 polymer ?
#
loop_
_entity_poly.entity_id
_entity_poly.type
_entity_poly.pdbx_seq_one_letter_code
_entity_poly.pdbx_strand_id
1 'polypeptide(L)'
;MTTLTVNINDKKTEKAVKAVLEALGLSYAENKKNKSTQEPLNKSEQAMYNRLKNSFEQIKLHQEGKIKLRSIEELLSELEDEV
;
A
#
# COMPACT_ATOMS: atom_id res chain seq x y z
N MET A 1 -20.97 -21.26 -17.48
CA MET A 1 -21.00 -19.81 -17.76
C MET A 1 -19.61 -19.26 -17.49
N THR A 2 -19.02 -18.55 -18.45
CA THR A 2 -17.64 -18.06 -18.34
C THR A 2 -17.70 -16.53 -18.27
N THR A 3 -17.26 -15.95 -17.16
CA THR A 3 -17.26 -14.50 -16.95
C THR A 3 -15.86 -13.95 -17.16
N LEU A 4 -15.69 -13.03 -18.10
CA LEU A 4 -14.43 -12.32 -18.33
C LEU A 4 -14.41 -11.04 -17.49
N THR A 5 -13.44 -10.91 -16.59
CA THR A 5 -13.23 -9.68 -15.81
C THR A 5 -12.09 -8.87 -16.43
N VAL A 6 -12.39 -7.64 -16.83
CA VAL A 6 -11.43 -6.71 -17.44
C VAL A 6 -11.25 -5.51 -16.51
N ASN A 7 -10.00 -5.20 -16.17
CA ASN A 7 -9.69 -4.03 -15.35
C ASN A 7 -9.37 -2.83 -16.26
N ILE A 8 -10.13 -1.74 -16.13
CA ILE A 8 -9.96 -0.54 -16.94
C ILE A 8 -9.58 0.62 -16.03
N ASN A 9 -8.38 1.16 -16.24
CA ASN A 9 -7.81 2.22 -15.40
C ASN A 9 -8.10 3.65 -15.92
N ASP A 10 -8.68 3.79 -17.13
CA ASP A 10 -8.98 5.09 -17.76
C ASP A 10 -10.48 5.25 -18.06
N LYS A 11 -11.02 6.43 -17.73
CA LYS A 11 -12.45 6.75 -17.82
C LYS A 11 -12.96 6.88 -19.27
N LYS A 12 -12.10 7.24 -20.22
CA LYS A 12 -12.47 7.30 -21.64
C LYS A 12 -12.58 5.88 -22.20
N THR A 13 -11.61 5.02 -21.88
CA THR A 13 -11.64 3.60 -22.27
C THR A 13 -12.84 2.87 -21.66
N GLU A 14 -13.20 3.17 -20.41
CA GLU A 14 -14.38 2.60 -19.75
C GLU A 14 -15.67 2.89 -20.55
N LYS A 15 -15.86 4.12 -21.01
CA LYS A 15 -17.03 4.50 -21.83
C LYS A 15 -17.05 3.79 -23.19
N ALA A 16 -15.89 3.69 -23.84
CA ALA A 16 -15.78 3.02 -25.13
C ALA A 16 -16.12 1.52 -25.02
N VAL A 17 -15.63 0.85 -23.97
CA VAL A 17 -15.92 -0.57 -23.74
C VAL A 17 -17.40 -0.79 -23.43
N LYS A 18 -18.04 0.07 -22.64
CA LYS A 18 -19.50 -0.01 -22.39
C LYS A 18 -20.31 0.13 -23.68
N ALA A 19 -20.00 1.12 -24.51
CA ALA A 19 -20.69 1.32 -25.78
C ALA A 19 -20.57 0.10 -26.71
N VAL A 20 -19.40 -0.56 -26.73
CA VAL A 20 -19.20 -1.80 -27.48
C VAL A 20 -20.01 -2.95 -26.89
N LEU A 21 -20.02 -3.12 -25.57
CA LEU A 21 -20.80 -4.18 -24.90
C LEU A 21 -22.31 -4.00 -25.10
N GLU A 22 -22.80 -2.75 -25.02
CA GLU A 22 -24.19 -2.39 -25.32
C GLU A 22 -24.55 -2.66 -26.79
N ALA A 23 -23.69 -2.27 -27.73
CA ALA A 23 -23.90 -2.52 -29.15
C ALA A 23 -23.93 -4.02 -29.50
N LEU A 24 -23.20 -4.83 -28.74
CA LEU A 24 -23.18 -6.29 -28.88
C LEU A 24 -24.29 -7.00 -28.09
N GLY A 25 -25.13 -6.25 -27.35
CA GLY A 25 -26.22 -6.82 -26.55
C GLY A 25 -25.74 -7.71 -25.40
N LEU A 26 -24.51 -7.50 -24.93
CA LEU A 26 -23.90 -8.31 -23.87
C LEU A 26 -24.26 -7.74 -22.50
N SER A 27 -24.69 -8.61 -21.59
CA SER A 27 -24.89 -8.23 -20.19
C SER A 27 -23.53 -8.05 -19.51
N TYR A 28 -23.31 -6.87 -18.93
CA TYR A 28 -22.12 -6.55 -18.15
C TYR A 28 -22.52 -5.95 -16.79
N ALA A 29 -21.68 -6.19 -15.79
CA ALA A 29 -21.83 -5.58 -14.47
C ALA A 29 -20.59 -4.73 -14.17
N GLU A 30 -20.81 -3.48 -13.82
CA GLU A 30 -19.75 -2.61 -13.35
C GLU A 30 -19.46 -2.93 -11.89
N ASN A 31 -18.37 -3.67 -11.64
CA ASN A 31 -17.79 -3.71 -10.31
C ASN A 31 -17.07 -2.38 -10.05
N LYS A 32 -17.84 -1.34 -9.73
CA LYS A 32 -17.33 -0.16 -9.05
C LYS A 32 -16.93 -0.62 -7.65
N LYS A 33 -15.75 -1.24 -7.54
CA LYS A 33 -15.01 -1.19 -6.29
C LYS A 33 -14.75 0.30 -6.06
N ASN A 34 -15.67 0.95 -5.37
CA ASN A 34 -15.44 2.25 -4.77
C ASN A 34 -14.06 2.13 -4.12
N LYS A 35 -13.08 2.89 -4.62
CA LYS A 35 -11.81 3.06 -3.93
C LYS A 35 -12.12 3.74 -2.60
N SER A 36 -12.51 2.97 -1.58
CA SER A 36 -12.46 3.34 -0.17
C SER A 36 -12.95 2.19 0.73
N THR A 37 -12.49 0.98 0.47
CA THR A 37 -12.08 0.12 1.57
C THR A 37 -10.70 -0.37 1.19
N GLN A 38 -9.69 0.47 1.42
CA GLN A 38 -8.44 -0.12 1.90
C GLN A 38 -8.91 -0.98 3.06
N GLU A 39 -8.77 -2.30 2.94
CA GLU A 39 -9.01 -3.17 4.09
C GLU A 39 -8.33 -2.51 5.29
N PRO A 40 -9.02 -2.34 6.43
CA PRO A 40 -8.38 -1.75 7.59
C PRO A 40 -7.10 -2.54 7.82
N LEU A 41 -5.96 -1.82 7.87
CA LEU A 41 -4.64 -2.46 7.92
C LEU A 41 -4.72 -3.61 8.92
N ASN A 42 -4.37 -4.81 8.47
CA ASN A 42 -4.35 -5.96 9.36
C ASN A 42 -3.33 -5.68 10.48
N LYS A 43 -3.43 -6.36 11.62
CA LYS A 43 -2.56 -6.14 12.79
C LYS A 43 -1.07 -6.09 12.42
N SER A 44 -0.65 -6.94 11.48
CA SER A 44 0.72 -6.96 10.96
C SER A 44 1.09 -5.69 10.18
N GLU A 45 0.19 -5.21 9.35
CA GLU A 45 0.40 -4.00 8.54
C GLU A 45 0.39 -2.75 9.43
N GLN A 46 -0.48 -2.69 10.45
CA GLN A 46 -0.45 -1.62 11.45
C GLN A 46 0.84 -1.62 12.26
N ALA A 47 1.34 -2.80 12.65
CA ALA A 47 2.62 -2.91 13.33
C ALA A 47 3.77 -2.41 12.46
N MET A 48 3.77 -2.76 11.16
CA MET A 48 4.77 -2.28 10.21
C MET A 48 4.67 -0.76 9.98
N TYR A 49 3.46 -0.24 9.82
CA TYR A 49 3.22 1.20 9.70
C TYR A 49 3.72 1.97 10.92
N ASN A 50 3.40 1.49 12.13
CA ASN A 50 3.84 2.11 13.38
C ASN A 50 5.36 2.08 13.53
N ARG A 51 6.03 0.97 13.15
CA ARG A 51 7.50 0.88 13.15
C ARG A 51 8.11 1.91 12.20
N LEU A 52 7.61 1.99 10.97
CA LEU A 52 8.09 2.94 9.97
C LEU A 52 7.90 4.39 10.42
N LYS A 53 6.73 4.71 10.98
CA LYS A 53 6.44 6.04 11.53
C LYS A 53 7.43 6.41 12.64
N ASN A 54 7.69 5.51 13.58
CA ASN A 54 8.63 5.73 14.68
C ASN A 54 10.06 5.93 14.16
N SER A 55 10.49 5.16 13.16
CA SER A 55 11.80 5.35 12.53
C SER A 55 11.92 6.72 11.86
N PHE A 56 10.88 7.20 11.17
CA PHE A 56 10.86 8.55 10.60
C PHE A 56 10.98 9.64 11.66
N GLU A 57 10.29 9.50 12.79
CA GLU A 57 10.38 10.45 13.91
C GLU A 57 11.80 10.47 14.51
N GLN A 58 12.44 9.30 14.66
CA GLN A 58 13.83 9.21 15.10
C GLN A 58 14.80 9.87 14.10
N ILE A 59 14.64 9.63 12.80
CA ILE A 59 15.45 10.28 11.77
C ILE A 59 15.29 11.80 11.83
N LYS A 60 14.07 12.29 12.02
CA LYS A 60 13.81 13.73 12.15
C LYS A 60 14.44 14.33 13.41
N LEU A 61 14.31 13.67 14.55
CA LEU A 61 14.93 14.10 15.81
C LEU A 61 16.47 14.11 15.72
N HIS A 62 17.04 13.18 14.96
CA HIS A 62 18.47 13.16 14.67
C HIS A 62 18.90 14.32 13.78
N GLN A 63 18.13 14.62 12.72
CA GLN A 63 18.38 15.80 11.88
C GLN A 63 18.27 17.12 12.66
N GLU A 64 17.37 17.18 13.64
CA GLU A 64 17.25 18.30 14.58
C GLU A 64 18.34 18.32 15.66
N GLY A 65 19.26 17.34 15.68
CA GLY A 65 20.36 17.24 16.64
C GLY A 65 19.94 16.87 18.07
N LYS A 66 18.68 16.47 18.28
CA LYS A 66 18.11 16.15 19.59
C LYS A 66 18.45 14.75 20.08
N ILE A 67 18.74 13.84 19.16
CA ILE A 67 19.19 12.47 19.47
C ILE A 67 20.41 12.13 18.61
N LYS A 68 21.29 11.27 19.12
CA LYS A 68 22.30 10.58 18.30
C LYS A 68 21.71 9.24 17.87
N LEU A 69 21.74 8.94 16.57
CA LEU A 69 21.43 7.59 16.11
C LEU A 69 22.64 6.71 16.44
N ARG A 70 22.38 5.52 16.98
CA ARG A 70 23.43 4.54 17.23
C ARG A 70 24.08 4.16 15.90
N SER A 71 25.39 4.00 15.91
CA SER A 71 26.08 3.51 14.73
C SER A 71 25.79 2.03 14.50
N ILE A 72 25.99 1.56 13.27
CA ILE A 72 25.88 0.13 12.95
C ILE A 72 26.90 -0.68 13.78
N GLU A 73 28.06 -0.10 14.08
CA GLU A 73 29.11 -0.72 14.89
C GLU A 73 28.69 -0.90 16.36
N GLU A 74 28.01 0.09 16.94
CA GLU A 74 27.44 -0.01 18.30
C GLU A 74 26.35 -1.08 18.37
N LEU A 75 25.50 -1.17 17.36
CA LEU A 75 24.45 -2.20 17.29
C LEU A 75 25.04 -3.61 17.13
N LEU A 76 26.08 -3.77 16.31
CA LEU A 76 26.72 -5.07 16.11
C LEU A 76 27.47 -5.54 17.36
N SER A 77 28.12 -4.63 18.07
CA SER A 77 28.84 -4.96 19.32
C SER A 77 27.88 -5.43 20.42
N GLU A 78 26.70 -4.80 20.53
CA GLU A 78 25.67 -5.19 21.51
C GLU A 78 25.08 -6.58 21.20
N LEU A 79 24.97 -6.97 19.92
CA LEU A 79 24.52 -8.32 19.52
C LEU A 79 25.60 -9.40 19.69
N GLU A 80 26.88 -9.06 19.58
CA GLU A 80 27.98 -10.00 19.85
C GLU A 80 28.18 -10.24 21.35
N ASP A 81 27.91 -9.25 22.21
CA ASP A 81 27.97 -9.37 23.67
C ASP A 81 26.74 -10.09 24.28
N GLU A 82 25.64 -10.25 23.54
CA GLU A 82 24.42 -10.98 23.97
C GLU A 82 24.42 -12.48 23.60
N VAL A 83 25.52 -13.03 23.06
CA VAL A 83 25.72 -14.47 22.71
C VAL A 83 26.77 -15.12 23.61
#